data_AF-A0A9N8K355-F1
#
_entry.id   AF-A0A9N8K355-F1
#
_cell.length_a   1.000
_cell.length_b   1.000
_cell.length_c   1.000
_cell.angle_alpha   90.00
_cell.angle_beta   90.00
_cell.angle_gamma   90.00
#
_symmetry.space_group_name_H-M   'P 1'
#
loop_
_entity.id
_entity.type
_entity.pdbx_description
1 polymer ?
#
loop_
_entity_poly.entity_id
_entity_poly.type
_entity_poly.pdbx_seq_one_letter_code
_entity_poly.pdbx_strand_id
1 'polypeptide(L)'
;MPTTFQTLMIVIFAICASHLITGYFKSLVATAVLFLYLAALFFLVVGIVSFQWHTINFNHRAQFARLVAETERMNRDDDHSRSFCMAQEKFSHDYARRSERLWQEEQRRNLEEFRRHHQQTSSTSAMQAAFTSWRQDCRTLLQTPELITDMPRLPCLPCLPCPKGHCDSRPTHIGVCSHRLKKLYETSKLEEKELKDELGLWHPNGAKVNQVGAGGRKQILEMANEIAHVLQEVLEDL
;
A
#
# COMPACT_ATOMS: atom_id res chain seq x y z
N MET A 1 107.39 95.40 -22.68
CA MET A 1 106.18 94.93 -23.39
C MET A 1 105.84 93.42 -23.25
N PRO A 2 106.25 92.64 -22.21
CA PRO A 2 105.80 91.24 -22.07
C PRO A 2 104.55 91.06 -21.17
N THR A 3 104.24 92.03 -20.29
CA THR A 3 103.15 91.90 -19.31
C THR A 3 101.76 91.98 -19.92
N THR A 4 101.56 92.86 -20.92
CA THR A 4 100.25 93.03 -21.58
C THR A 4 99.84 91.80 -22.38
N PHE A 5 100.78 91.12 -23.04
CA PHE A 5 100.52 89.90 -23.80
C PHE A 5 100.13 88.73 -22.89
N GLN A 6 100.79 88.58 -21.75
CA GLN A 6 100.50 87.52 -20.78
C GLN A 6 99.10 87.69 -20.16
N THR A 7 98.69 88.91 -19.83
CA THR A 7 97.33 89.19 -19.34
C THR A 7 96.27 88.86 -20.39
N LEU A 8 96.54 89.18 -21.66
CA LEU A 8 95.62 88.90 -22.77
C LEU A 8 95.44 87.39 -22.99
N MET A 9 96.51 86.61 -22.89
CA MET A 9 96.45 85.14 -22.99
C MET A 9 95.66 84.51 -21.82
N ILE A 10 95.80 85.04 -20.60
CA ILE A 10 95.00 84.58 -19.45
C ILE A 10 93.51 84.87 -19.64
N VAL A 11 93.16 86.06 -20.16
CA VAL A 11 91.77 86.42 -20.44
C VAL A 11 91.16 85.51 -21.51
N ILE A 12 91.88 85.26 -22.61
CA ILE A 12 91.43 84.33 -23.66
C ILE A 12 91.26 82.93 -23.10
N PHE A 13 92.21 82.44 -22.31
CA PHE A 13 92.12 81.12 -21.68
C PHE A 13 90.92 81.02 -20.74
N ALA A 14 90.65 82.04 -19.92
CA ALA A 14 89.48 82.09 -19.03
C ALA A 14 88.16 82.08 -19.79
N ILE A 15 88.08 82.78 -20.92
CA ILE A 15 86.90 82.77 -21.82
C ILE A 15 86.71 81.37 -22.42
N CYS A 16 87.77 80.77 -22.96
CA CYS A 16 87.74 79.41 -23.53
C CYS A 16 87.33 78.36 -22.48
N ALA A 17 87.90 78.42 -21.27
CA ALA A 17 87.56 77.51 -20.17
C ALA A 17 86.10 77.68 -19.72
N SER A 18 85.61 78.92 -19.62
CA SER A 18 84.22 79.22 -19.26
C SER A 18 83.23 78.68 -20.30
N HIS A 19 83.53 78.79 -21.59
CA HIS A 19 82.72 78.21 -22.65
C HIS A 19 82.72 76.67 -22.61
N LEU A 20 83.86 76.04 -22.34
CA LEU A 20 83.98 74.58 -22.25
C LEU A 20 83.22 74.03 -21.03
N ILE A 21 83.35 74.68 -19.88
CA ILE A 21 82.62 74.34 -18.65
C ILE A 21 81.11 74.52 -18.88
N THR A 22 80.68 75.64 -19.46
CA THR A 22 79.26 75.90 -19.76
C THR A 22 78.70 74.87 -20.75
N GLY A 23 79.48 74.47 -21.76
CA GLY A 23 79.12 73.42 -22.71
C GLY A 23 78.94 72.05 -22.03
N TYR A 24 79.87 71.68 -21.15
CA TYR A 24 79.80 70.44 -20.37
C TYR A 24 78.59 70.41 -19.44
N PHE A 25 78.33 71.49 -18.70
CA PHE A 25 77.15 71.58 -17.83
C PHE A 25 75.84 71.49 -18.61
N LYS A 26 75.73 72.13 -19.79
CA LYS A 26 74.55 72.01 -20.64
C LYS A 26 74.34 70.57 -21.13
N SER A 27 75.41 69.88 -21.51
CA SER A 27 75.35 68.47 -21.92
C SER A 27 74.97 67.54 -20.76
N LEU A 28 75.51 67.78 -19.57
CA LEU A 28 75.21 67.02 -18.36
C LEU A 28 73.76 67.22 -17.89
N VAL A 29 73.25 68.46 -17.96
CA VAL A 29 71.83 68.75 -17.67
C VAL A 29 70.92 68.10 -18.71
N ALA A 30 71.25 68.17 -20.01
CA ALA A 30 70.45 67.54 -21.06
C ALA A 30 70.38 66.01 -20.92
N THR A 31 71.49 65.35 -20.57
CA THR A 31 71.54 63.90 -20.34
C THR A 31 70.79 63.49 -19.06
N ALA A 32 70.89 64.27 -17.98
CA ALA A 32 70.12 64.03 -16.76
C ALA A 32 68.61 64.18 -16.99
N VAL A 33 68.18 65.21 -17.73
CA VAL A 33 66.78 65.40 -18.12
C VAL A 33 66.30 64.23 -18.98
N LEU A 34 67.07 63.80 -19.98
CA LEU A 34 66.74 62.63 -20.80
C LEU A 34 66.56 61.37 -19.94
N PHE A 35 67.46 61.13 -18.97
CA PHE A 35 67.36 59.99 -18.07
C PHE A 35 66.10 60.04 -17.20
N LEU A 36 65.73 61.21 -16.67
CA LEU A 36 64.49 61.38 -15.92
C LEU A 36 63.24 61.12 -16.78
N TYR A 37 63.24 61.58 -18.04
CA TYR A 37 62.16 61.28 -18.98
C TYR A 37 62.06 59.77 -19.29
N LEU A 38 63.20 59.11 -19.52
CA LEU A 38 63.23 57.67 -19.78
C LEU A 38 62.77 56.87 -18.56
N ALA A 39 63.17 57.27 -17.34
CA ALA A 39 62.71 56.66 -16.11
C ALA A 39 61.20 56.84 -15.92
N ALA A 40 60.68 58.05 -16.16
CA ALA A 40 59.24 58.32 -16.08
C ALA A 40 58.45 57.48 -17.11
N LEU A 41 58.94 57.37 -18.34
CA LEU A 41 58.34 56.52 -19.38
C LEU A 41 58.39 55.04 -18.99
N PHE A 42 59.49 54.56 -18.41
CA PHE A 42 59.60 53.18 -17.95
C PHE A 42 58.56 52.86 -16.87
N PHE A 43 58.44 53.71 -15.84
CA PHE A 43 57.43 53.51 -14.79
C PHE A 43 56.00 53.58 -15.33
N LEU A 44 55.74 54.46 -16.30
CA LEU A 44 54.43 54.55 -16.96
C LEU A 44 54.11 53.24 -17.71
N VAL A 45 55.05 52.72 -18.50
CA VAL A 45 54.86 51.46 -19.24
C VAL A 45 54.67 50.29 -18.29
N VAL A 46 55.49 50.17 -17.24
CA VAL A 46 55.36 49.11 -16.23
C VAL A 46 54.01 49.21 -15.51
N GLY A 47 53.58 50.42 -15.17
CA GLY A 47 52.27 50.66 -14.57
C GLY A 47 51.11 50.18 -15.45
N ILE A 48 51.13 50.51 -16.74
CA ILE A 48 50.10 50.08 -17.71
C ILE A 48 50.11 48.56 -17.85
N VAL A 49 51.27 47.93 -18.04
CA VAL A 49 51.38 46.48 -18.20
C VAL A 49 50.91 45.75 -16.95
N SER A 50 51.31 46.22 -15.76
CA SER A 50 50.89 45.65 -14.49
C SER A 50 49.37 45.77 -14.29
N PHE A 51 48.79 46.94 -14.61
CA PHE A 51 47.35 47.17 -14.52
C PHE A 51 46.57 46.28 -15.49
N GLN A 52 47.03 46.17 -16.74
CA GLN A 52 46.40 45.29 -17.74
C GLN A 52 46.48 43.83 -17.31
N TRP A 53 47.65 43.38 -16.85
CA TRP A 53 47.84 42.02 -16.34
C TRP A 53 46.90 41.71 -15.18
N HIS A 54 46.80 42.61 -14.19
CA HIS A 54 45.93 42.43 -13.04
C HIS A 54 44.45 42.39 -13.44
N THR A 55 44.03 43.26 -14.37
CA THR A 55 42.65 43.32 -14.86
C THR A 55 42.28 42.05 -15.63
N ILE A 56 43.17 41.59 -16.52
CA ILE A 56 42.97 40.35 -17.29
C ILE A 56 42.91 39.14 -16.35
N ASN A 57 43.84 39.02 -15.41
CA ASN A 57 43.89 37.89 -14.48
C ASN A 57 42.68 37.87 -13.54
N PHE A 58 42.24 39.04 -13.06
CA PHE A 58 41.04 39.14 -12.24
C PHE A 58 39.78 38.72 -13.02
N ASN A 59 39.62 39.22 -14.25
CA ASN A 59 38.48 38.85 -15.10
C ASN A 59 38.49 37.36 -15.45
N HIS A 60 39.65 36.77 -15.79
CA HIS A 60 39.75 35.35 -16.07
C HIS A 60 39.42 34.49 -14.85
N ARG A 61 39.92 34.85 -13.65
CA ARG A 61 39.58 34.12 -12.42
C ARG A 61 38.09 34.22 -12.09
N ALA A 62 37.48 35.39 -12.28
CA ALA A 62 36.05 35.57 -12.06
C ALA A 62 35.20 34.74 -13.05
N GLN A 63 35.60 34.69 -14.33
CA GLN A 63 34.94 33.86 -15.33
C GLN A 63 35.10 32.37 -15.04
N PHE A 64 36.29 31.94 -14.65
CA PHE A 64 36.55 30.54 -14.31
C PHE A 64 35.75 30.11 -13.08
N ALA A 65 35.70 30.94 -12.04
CA ALA A 65 34.89 30.67 -10.85
C ALA A 65 33.39 30.56 -11.18
N ARG A 66 32.88 31.39 -12.10
CA ARG A 66 31.49 31.26 -12.58
C ARG A 66 31.26 29.96 -13.33
N LEU A 67 32.15 29.60 -14.26
CA LEU A 67 32.05 28.35 -15.03
C LEU A 67 32.08 27.12 -14.13
N VAL A 68 32.96 27.10 -13.13
CA VAL A 68 33.03 25.99 -12.15
C VAL A 68 31.73 25.90 -11.36
N ALA A 69 31.24 27.03 -10.83
CA ALA A 69 29.99 27.06 -10.07
C ALA A 69 28.77 26.64 -10.91
N GLU A 70 28.72 27.02 -12.18
CA GLU A 70 27.66 26.62 -13.11
C GLU A 70 27.71 25.13 -13.44
N THR A 71 28.92 24.60 -13.66
CA THR A 71 29.14 23.16 -13.87
C THR A 71 28.76 22.33 -12.64
N GLU A 72 29.13 22.79 -11.44
CA GLU A 72 28.76 22.13 -10.18
C GLU A 72 27.25 22.13 -9.95
N ARG A 73 26.55 23.22 -10.31
CA ARG A 73 25.08 23.28 -10.24
C ARG A 73 24.45 22.28 -11.20
N MET A 74 24.89 22.26 -12.45
CA MET A 74 24.37 21.34 -13.47
C MET A 74 24.58 19.88 -13.04
N ASN A 75 25.77 19.52 -12.56
CA ASN A 75 26.04 18.17 -12.06
C ASN A 75 25.16 17.81 -10.85
N ARG A 76 24.92 18.74 -9.93
CA ARG A 76 24.05 18.52 -8.78
C ARG A 76 22.59 18.33 -9.19
N ASP A 77 22.11 19.10 -10.16
CA ASP A 77 20.75 18.99 -10.67
C ASP A 77 20.55 17.66 -11.42
N ASP A 78 21.54 17.21 -12.19
CA ASP A 78 21.55 15.90 -12.87
C ASP A 78 21.53 14.74 -11.87
N ASP A 79 22.37 14.78 -10.83
CA ASP A 79 22.37 13.76 -9.77
C ASP A 79 21.04 13.73 -9.01
N HIS A 80 20.46 14.89 -8.71
CA HIS A 80 19.16 14.98 -8.05
C HIS A 80 18.04 14.41 -8.93
N SER A 81 18.05 14.76 -10.22
CA SER A 81 17.10 14.26 -11.21
C SER A 81 17.19 12.74 -11.35
N ARG A 82 18.41 12.19 -11.45
CA ARG A 82 18.63 10.74 -11.53
C ARG A 82 18.18 10.00 -10.28
N SER A 83 18.47 10.55 -9.10
CA SER A 83 18.00 10.01 -7.82
C SER A 83 16.46 10.01 -7.74
N PHE A 84 15.83 11.09 -8.17
CA PHE A 84 14.37 11.21 -8.19
C PHE A 84 13.73 10.18 -9.12
N CYS A 85 14.25 10.02 -10.34
CA CYS A 85 13.76 9.02 -11.30
C CYS A 85 13.87 7.59 -10.74
N MET A 86 15.00 7.22 -10.12
CA MET A 86 15.16 5.89 -9.52
C MET A 86 14.21 5.67 -8.33
N ALA A 87 13.98 6.70 -7.51
CA ALA A 87 13.03 6.61 -6.41
C ALA A 87 11.58 6.44 -6.89
N GLN A 88 11.20 7.15 -7.97
CA GLN A 88 9.89 7.06 -8.59
C GLN A 88 9.66 5.68 -9.22
N GLU A 89 10.65 5.14 -9.93
CA GLU A 89 10.58 3.80 -10.53
C GLU A 89 10.47 2.71 -9.45
N LYS A 90 11.24 2.82 -8.37
CA LYS A 90 11.13 1.89 -7.25
C LYS A 90 9.74 1.96 -6.60
N PHE A 91 9.21 3.17 -6.40
CA PHE A 91 7.88 3.35 -5.82
C PHE A 91 6.78 2.77 -6.71
N SER A 92 6.84 3.00 -8.03
CA SER A 92 5.84 2.48 -8.97
C SER A 92 5.87 0.94 -9.02
N HIS A 93 7.06 0.35 -9.02
CA HIS A 93 7.23 -1.10 -8.99
C HIS A 93 6.74 -1.72 -7.67
N ASP A 94 7.06 -1.10 -6.53
CA ASP A 94 6.59 -1.56 -5.22
C ASP A 94 5.07 -1.41 -5.08
N TYR A 95 4.50 -0.33 -5.63
CA TYR A 95 3.06 -0.12 -5.68
C TYR A 95 2.37 -1.20 -6.53
N ALA A 96 2.87 -1.50 -7.73
CA ALA A 96 2.33 -2.53 -8.60
C ALA A 96 2.38 -3.93 -7.95
N ARG A 97 3.50 -4.28 -7.32
CA ARG A 97 3.63 -5.56 -6.59
C ARG A 97 2.68 -5.63 -5.39
N ARG A 98 2.41 -4.49 -4.72
CA ARG A 98 1.47 -4.44 -3.59
C ARG A 98 0.03 -4.54 -4.05
N SER A 99 -0.35 -3.85 -5.12
CA SER A 99 -1.70 -3.89 -5.66
C SER A 99 -2.04 -5.28 -6.20
N GLU A 100 -1.10 -5.94 -6.88
CA GLU A 100 -1.29 -7.31 -7.37
C GLU A 100 -1.50 -8.31 -6.22
N ARG A 101 -0.69 -8.23 -5.15
CA ARG A 101 -0.87 -9.07 -3.96
C ARG A 101 -2.24 -8.89 -3.32
N LEU A 102 -2.66 -7.64 -3.13
CA LEU A 102 -3.98 -7.32 -2.56
C LEU A 102 -5.11 -7.85 -3.44
N TRP A 103 -4.97 -7.72 -4.76
CA TRP A 103 -5.95 -8.25 -5.71
C TRP A 103 -6.05 -9.78 -5.61
N GLN A 104 -4.92 -10.49 -5.56
CA GLN A 104 -4.91 -11.96 -5.39
C GLN A 104 -5.50 -12.42 -4.04
N GLU A 105 -5.22 -11.69 -2.96
CA GLU A 105 -5.82 -11.94 -1.63
C GLU A 105 -7.34 -11.74 -1.63
N GLU A 106 -7.83 -10.71 -2.32
CA GLU A 106 -9.27 -10.45 -2.48
C GLU A 106 -9.95 -11.56 -3.28
N GLN A 107 -9.35 -11.99 -4.40
CA GLN A 107 -9.87 -13.11 -5.20
C GLN A 107 -9.96 -14.40 -4.37
N ARG A 108 -8.96 -14.67 -3.53
CA ARG A 108 -8.94 -15.83 -2.64
C ARG A 108 -10.07 -15.76 -1.61
N ARG A 109 -10.27 -14.60 -0.96
CA ARG A 109 -11.35 -14.39 0.01
C ARG A 109 -12.72 -14.58 -0.64
N ASN A 110 -12.94 -14.00 -1.81
CA ASN A 110 -14.19 -14.16 -2.55
C ASN A 110 -14.45 -15.62 -2.93
N LEU A 111 -13.42 -16.36 -3.35
CA LEU A 111 -13.55 -17.77 -3.68
C LEU A 111 -13.89 -18.64 -2.45
N GLU A 112 -13.27 -18.36 -1.31
CA GLU A 112 -13.57 -19.03 -0.04
C GLU A 112 -14.99 -18.74 0.43
N GLU A 113 -15.44 -17.49 0.34
CA GLU A 113 -16.80 -17.09 0.68
C GLU A 113 -17.83 -17.76 -0.23
N PHE A 114 -17.59 -17.77 -1.55
CA PHE A 114 -18.41 -18.49 -2.51
C PHE A 114 -18.49 -20.00 -2.19
N ARG A 115 -17.36 -20.64 -1.87
CA ARG A 115 -17.34 -22.06 -1.47
C ARG A 115 -18.14 -22.30 -0.20
N ARG A 116 -18.00 -21.45 0.83
CA ARG A 116 -18.76 -21.55 2.09
C ARG A 116 -20.25 -21.41 1.82
N HIS A 117 -20.65 -20.41 1.03
CA HIS A 117 -22.04 -20.20 0.65
C HIS A 117 -22.59 -21.42 -0.11
N HIS A 118 -21.88 -21.91 -1.13
CA HIS A 118 -22.29 -23.10 -1.89
C HIS A 118 -22.39 -24.36 -1.01
N GLN A 119 -21.45 -24.56 -0.09
CA GLN A 119 -21.48 -25.68 0.87
C GLN A 119 -22.66 -25.56 1.84
N GLN A 120 -22.97 -24.36 2.32
CA GLN A 120 -24.14 -24.11 3.16
C GLN A 120 -25.44 -24.36 2.39
N THR A 121 -25.59 -23.85 1.17
CA THR A 121 -26.80 -24.03 0.36
C THR A 121 -27.02 -25.50 -0.03
N SER A 122 -25.96 -26.21 -0.44
CA SER A 122 -26.03 -27.64 -0.75
C SER A 122 -26.36 -28.49 0.47
N SER A 123 -25.77 -28.18 1.64
CA SER A 123 -26.12 -28.86 2.90
C SER A 123 -27.56 -28.61 3.35
N THR A 124 -28.11 -27.41 3.08
CA THR A 124 -29.48 -27.04 3.44
C THR A 124 -30.49 -27.76 2.54
N SER A 125 -30.24 -27.82 1.22
CA SER A 125 -31.09 -28.54 0.26
C SER A 125 -31.10 -30.06 0.52
N ALA A 126 -29.92 -30.65 0.72
CA ALA A 126 -29.80 -32.07 1.08
C ALA A 126 -30.52 -32.40 2.40
N MET A 127 -30.47 -31.48 3.37
CA MET A 127 -31.18 -31.64 4.63
C MET A 127 -32.70 -31.54 4.48
N GLN A 128 -33.20 -30.62 3.65
CA GLN A 128 -34.62 -30.54 3.36
C GLN A 128 -35.12 -31.80 2.66
N ALA A 129 -34.37 -32.33 1.70
CA ALA A 129 -34.71 -33.60 1.05
C ALA A 129 -34.74 -34.77 2.05
N ALA A 130 -33.74 -34.86 2.93
CA ALA A 130 -33.69 -35.88 3.98
C ALA A 130 -34.85 -35.75 4.99
N PHE A 131 -35.22 -34.52 5.35
CA PHE A 131 -36.37 -34.25 6.21
C PHE A 131 -37.70 -34.66 5.56
N THR A 132 -37.88 -34.35 4.28
CA THR A 132 -39.07 -34.77 3.52
C THR A 132 -39.17 -36.30 3.45
N SER A 133 -38.06 -36.99 3.17
CA SER A 133 -38.02 -38.47 3.18
C SER A 133 -38.38 -39.02 4.56
N TRP A 134 -37.73 -38.51 5.62
CA TRP A 134 -38.00 -38.96 6.99
C TRP A 134 -39.45 -38.74 7.41
N ARG A 135 -40.07 -37.60 7.05
CA ARG A 135 -41.50 -37.36 7.29
C ARG A 135 -42.39 -38.37 6.59
N GLN A 136 -42.05 -38.75 5.36
CA GLN A 136 -42.78 -39.76 4.63
C GLN A 136 -42.67 -41.13 5.31
N ASP A 137 -41.47 -41.52 5.72
CA ASP A 137 -41.24 -42.78 6.45
C ASP A 137 -42.01 -42.81 7.77
N CYS A 138 -42.02 -41.68 8.48
CA CYS A 138 -42.77 -41.45 9.70
C CYS A 138 -44.30 -41.56 9.49
N ARG A 139 -44.84 -41.05 8.37
CA ARG A 139 -46.25 -41.24 7.99
C ARG A 139 -46.56 -42.71 7.69
N THR A 140 -45.70 -43.38 6.93
CA THR A 140 -45.85 -44.80 6.60
C THR A 140 -45.83 -45.66 7.87
N LEU A 141 -45.02 -45.33 8.87
CA LEU A 141 -45.01 -46.02 10.18
C LEU A 141 -46.39 -46.00 10.84
N LEU A 142 -47.02 -44.84 10.88
CA LEU A 142 -48.31 -44.65 11.55
C LEU A 142 -49.49 -45.21 10.74
N GLN A 143 -49.35 -45.33 9.42
CA GLN A 143 -50.39 -45.87 8.54
C GLN A 143 -50.31 -47.39 8.40
N THR A 144 -49.10 -47.93 8.34
CA THR A 144 -48.82 -49.35 8.11
C THR A 144 -47.70 -49.83 9.05
N PRO A 145 -47.98 -49.94 10.37
CA PRO A 145 -46.95 -50.29 11.36
C PRO A 145 -46.37 -51.69 11.17
N GLU A 146 -47.09 -52.58 10.48
CA GLU A 146 -46.65 -53.96 10.17
C GLU A 146 -45.52 -54.03 9.13
N LEU A 147 -45.37 -52.99 8.29
CA LEU A 147 -44.37 -52.96 7.22
C LEU A 147 -43.00 -52.42 7.66
N ILE A 148 -42.92 -51.82 8.85
CA ILE A 148 -41.70 -51.15 9.30
C ILE A 148 -41.01 -51.96 10.39
N THR A 149 -39.79 -52.42 10.09
CA THR A 149 -38.96 -53.21 11.02
C THR A 149 -38.16 -52.33 11.99
N ASP A 150 -37.89 -51.07 11.62
CA ASP A 150 -37.04 -50.15 12.39
C ASP A 150 -37.63 -48.73 12.44
N MET A 151 -37.43 -48.04 13.57
CA MET A 151 -37.91 -46.66 13.74
C MET A 151 -37.20 -45.71 12.75
N PRO A 152 -37.94 -44.94 11.93
CA PRO A 152 -37.34 -43.94 11.05
C PRO A 152 -36.63 -42.87 11.88
N ARG A 153 -35.32 -42.79 11.75
CA ARG A 153 -34.49 -41.75 12.38
C ARG A 153 -34.13 -40.72 11.35
N LEU A 154 -34.19 -39.44 11.73
CA LEU A 154 -33.69 -38.39 10.86
C LEU A 154 -32.18 -38.61 10.73
N PRO A 155 -31.63 -38.78 9.51
CA PRO A 155 -30.22 -39.06 9.33
C PRO A 155 -29.41 -37.96 10.02
N CYS A 156 -28.45 -38.37 10.85
CA CYS A 156 -27.53 -37.46 11.53
C CYS A 156 -26.56 -36.90 10.48
N LEU A 157 -27.05 -36.00 9.63
CA LEU A 157 -26.24 -35.29 8.67
C LEU A 157 -25.17 -34.53 9.47
N PRO A 158 -23.89 -34.78 9.19
CA PRO A 158 -22.83 -34.20 9.97
C PRO A 158 -22.90 -32.66 9.85
N CYS A 159 -22.65 -31.96 10.96
CA CYS A 159 -22.12 -30.60 10.95
C CYS A 159 -23.07 -29.38 10.84
N LEU A 160 -24.34 -29.45 11.25
CA LEU A 160 -25.10 -28.21 11.44
C LEU A 160 -25.41 -27.95 12.92
N PRO A 161 -24.86 -26.87 13.51
CA PRO A 161 -25.10 -26.55 14.91
C PRO A 161 -26.59 -26.30 15.16
N CYS A 162 -27.03 -26.56 16.39
CA CYS A 162 -28.37 -26.17 16.83
C CYS A 162 -28.55 -24.66 16.58
N PRO A 163 -29.69 -24.21 16.02
CA PRO A 163 -29.93 -22.79 15.78
C PRO A 163 -29.90 -21.94 17.07
N LYS A 164 -30.15 -22.54 18.24
CA LYS A 164 -30.10 -21.86 19.55
C LYS A 164 -28.69 -21.74 20.13
N GLY A 165 -27.69 -22.43 19.56
CA GLY A 165 -26.34 -22.55 20.13
C GLY A 165 -26.29 -23.44 21.39
N HIS A 166 -25.16 -24.12 21.62
CA HIS A 166 -24.88 -24.90 22.85
C HIS A 166 -25.98 -25.88 23.32
N CYS A 167 -26.68 -26.51 22.38
CA CYS A 167 -27.76 -27.45 22.68
C CYS A 167 -27.31 -28.88 22.37
N ASP A 168 -27.20 -29.68 23.42
CA ASP A 168 -26.81 -31.10 23.36
C ASP A 168 -28.01 -32.04 23.47
N SER A 169 -29.23 -31.52 23.64
CA SER A 169 -30.44 -32.34 23.72
C SER A 169 -30.74 -33.00 22.38
N ARG A 170 -30.50 -34.32 22.29
CA ARG A 170 -30.85 -35.11 21.12
C ARG A 170 -31.74 -36.27 21.56
N PRO A 171 -33.08 -36.14 21.45
CA PRO A 171 -33.99 -37.24 21.67
C PRO A 171 -33.52 -38.47 20.91
N THR A 172 -33.30 -39.59 21.62
CA THR A 172 -32.70 -40.82 21.08
C THR A 172 -33.46 -41.38 19.87
N HIS A 173 -34.76 -41.09 19.80
CA HIS A 173 -35.68 -41.60 18.79
C HIS A 173 -35.78 -40.73 17.53
N ILE A 174 -35.48 -39.44 17.64
CA ILE A 174 -35.52 -38.48 16.51
C ILE A 174 -34.13 -38.26 15.94
N GLY A 175 -33.10 -38.24 16.79
CA GLY A 175 -31.70 -38.03 16.40
C GLY A 175 -31.28 -36.56 16.24
N VAL A 176 -32.21 -35.60 16.38
CA VAL A 176 -31.94 -34.15 16.37
C VAL A 176 -32.71 -33.42 17.48
N CYS A 177 -32.20 -32.26 17.90
CA CYS A 177 -32.85 -31.44 18.94
C CYS A 177 -34.18 -30.83 18.44
N SER A 178 -35.08 -30.51 19.38
CA SER A 178 -36.38 -29.88 19.10
C SER A 178 -36.24 -28.56 18.33
N HIS A 179 -35.25 -27.72 18.66
CA HIS A 179 -34.97 -26.48 17.93
C HIS A 179 -34.63 -26.71 16.45
N ARG A 180 -33.91 -27.81 16.15
CA ARG A 180 -33.57 -28.16 14.77
C ARG A 180 -34.80 -28.71 14.05
N LEU A 181 -35.59 -29.53 14.72
CA LEU A 181 -36.85 -30.05 14.20
C LEU A 181 -37.80 -28.90 13.86
N LYS A 182 -37.94 -27.91 14.75
CA LYS A 182 -38.70 -26.67 14.52
C LYS A 182 -38.23 -25.96 13.27
N LYS A 183 -36.91 -25.74 13.15
CA LYS A 183 -36.34 -25.08 11.98
C LYS A 183 -36.59 -25.82 10.67
N LEU A 184 -36.62 -27.16 10.71
CA LEU A 184 -36.92 -27.98 9.54
C LEU A 184 -38.38 -27.82 9.12
N TYR A 185 -39.33 -27.82 10.06
CA TYR A 185 -40.74 -27.53 9.77
C TYR A 185 -40.93 -26.12 9.19
N GLU A 186 -40.37 -25.07 9.83
CA GLU A 186 -40.42 -23.69 9.32
C GLU A 186 -39.89 -23.55 7.89
N THR A 187 -38.78 -24.23 7.58
CA THR A 187 -38.12 -24.10 6.27
C THR A 187 -38.67 -25.03 5.19
N SER A 188 -39.51 -26.01 5.56
CA SER A 188 -40.08 -27.01 4.65
C SER A 188 -41.21 -26.50 3.75
N LYS A 189 -41.58 -25.22 3.87
CA LYS A 189 -42.62 -24.56 3.05
C LYS A 189 -43.97 -25.30 3.02
N LEU A 190 -44.33 -25.95 4.13
CA LEU A 190 -45.63 -26.59 4.27
C LEU A 190 -46.72 -25.55 4.47
N GLU A 191 -47.89 -25.80 3.89
CA GLU A 191 -49.06 -24.99 4.15
C GLU A 191 -49.58 -25.20 5.58
N GLU A 192 -50.25 -24.20 6.16
CA GLU A 192 -50.84 -24.30 7.50
C GLU A 192 -51.76 -25.53 7.65
N LYS A 193 -52.49 -25.87 6.58
CA LYS A 193 -53.33 -27.06 6.53
C LYS A 193 -52.51 -28.34 6.69
N GLU A 194 -51.38 -28.46 6.00
CA GLU A 194 -50.51 -29.64 6.07
C GLU A 194 -49.85 -29.77 7.44
N LEU A 195 -49.50 -28.65 8.08
CA LEU A 195 -48.97 -28.62 9.45
C LEU A 195 -50.03 -29.08 10.47
N LYS A 196 -51.29 -28.68 10.32
CA LYS A 196 -52.40 -29.16 11.15
C LYS A 196 -52.68 -30.65 10.93
N ASP A 197 -52.59 -31.13 9.69
CA ASP A 197 -52.74 -32.55 9.36
C ASP A 197 -51.62 -33.40 9.99
N GLU A 198 -50.37 -32.91 9.97
CA GLU A 198 -49.24 -33.52 10.69
C GLU A 198 -49.47 -33.53 12.19
N LEU A 199 -49.92 -32.41 12.78
CA LEU A 199 -50.19 -32.34 14.21
C LEU A 199 -51.27 -33.34 14.63
N GLY A 200 -52.33 -33.48 13.83
CA GLY A 200 -53.40 -34.47 14.06
C GLY A 200 -52.90 -35.91 13.98
N LEU A 201 -51.94 -36.18 13.08
CA LEU A 201 -51.33 -37.49 12.93
C LEU A 201 -50.43 -37.86 14.13
N TRP A 202 -49.63 -36.90 14.62
CA TRP A 202 -48.66 -37.07 15.71
C TRP A 202 -49.23 -36.80 17.10
N HIS A 203 -50.52 -36.48 17.23
CA HIS A 203 -51.11 -36.23 18.53
C HIS A 203 -50.91 -37.45 19.46
N PRO A 204 -50.38 -37.31 20.69
CA PRO A 204 -50.09 -38.45 21.57
C PRO A 204 -51.31 -39.31 21.90
N ASN A 205 -52.49 -38.68 21.95
CA ASN A 205 -53.78 -39.35 22.13
C ASN A 205 -54.46 -39.77 20.82
N GLY A 206 -53.78 -39.59 19.69
CA GLY A 206 -54.29 -39.90 18.36
C GLY A 206 -54.47 -41.40 18.15
N ALA A 207 -55.48 -41.77 17.37
CA ALA A 207 -55.77 -43.18 17.06
C ALA A 207 -54.58 -43.88 16.37
N LYS A 208 -53.81 -43.15 15.55
CA LYS A 208 -52.69 -43.68 14.77
C LYS A 208 -51.45 -43.98 15.61
N VAL A 209 -51.10 -43.10 16.55
CA VAL A 209 -50.00 -43.32 17.51
C VAL A 209 -50.29 -44.51 18.43
N ASN A 210 -51.56 -44.68 18.82
CA ASN A 210 -51.99 -45.77 19.71
C ASN A 210 -52.16 -47.13 19.01
N GLN A 211 -52.12 -47.18 17.68
CA GLN A 211 -52.24 -48.42 16.90
C GLN A 211 -50.93 -49.22 16.81
N VAL A 212 -49.80 -48.66 17.25
CA VAL A 212 -48.52 -49.38 17.17
C VAL A 212 -48.39 -50.40 18.29
N GLY A 213 -47.93 -51.61 17.92
CA GLY A 213 -47.74 -52.74 18.83
C GLY A 213 -46.82 -52.44 20.02
N ALA A 214 -46.96 -53.25 21.08
CA ALA A 214 -46.36 -53.01 22.39
C ALA A 214 -44.82 -52.85 22.37
N GLY A 215 -44.11 -53.46 21.41
CA GLY A 215 -42.63 -53.40 21.32
C GLY A 215 -42.06 -52.03 20.90
N GLY A 216 -42.84 -51.20 20.18
CA GLY A 216 -42.40 -49.89 19.66
C GLY A 216 -43.16 -48.70 20.24
N ARG A 217 -44.22 -48.95 21.04
CA ARG A 217 -45.16 -47.91 21.48
C ARG A 217 -44.51 -46.81 22.31
N LYS A 218 -43.56 -47.17 23.18
CA LYS A 218 -42.87 -46.18 24.04
C LYS A 218 -42.08 -45.17 23.20
N GLN A 219 -41.29 -45.65 22.23
CA GLN A 219 -40.48 -44.78 21.39
C GLN A 219 -41.36 -43.87 20.52
N ILE A 220 -42.47 -44.38 20.00
CA ILE A 220 -43.40 -43.58 19.19
C ILE A 220 -44.11 -42.54 20.03
N LEU A 221 -44.54 -42.85 21.26
CA LEU A 221 -45.14 -41.86 22.15
C LEU A 221 -44.16 -40.74 22.49
N GLU A 222 -42.90 -41.06 22.78
CA GLU A 222 -41.86 -40.06 23.01
C GLU A 222 -41.61 -39.20 21.77
N MET A 223 -41.55 -39.81 20.59
CA MET A 223 -41.41 -39.10 19.32
C MET A 223 -42.62 -38.22 18.99
N ALA A 224 -43.83 -38.72 19.26
CA ALA A 224 -45.09 -38.02 19.09
C ALA A 224 -45.20 -36.79 20.00
N ASN A 225 -44.79 -36.91 21.26
CA ASN A 225 -44.76 -35.77 22.19
C ASN A 225 -43.83 -34.66 21.67
N GLU A 226 -42.63 -35.00 21.23
CA GLU A 226 -41.65 -34.04 20.71
C GLU A 226 -42.11 -33.39 19.40
N ILE A 227 -42.61 -34.18 18.45
CA ILE A 227 -43.10 -33.66 17.16
C ILE A 227 -44.34 -32.78 17.36
N ALA A 228 -45.30 -33.23 18.18
CA ALA A 228 -46.52 -32.48 18.44
C ALA A 228 -46.21 -31.14 19.13
N HIS A 229 -45.30 -31.13 20.11
CA HIS A 229 -44.86 -29.91 20.78
C HIS A 229 -44.22 -28.92 19.79
N VAL A 230 -43.30 -29.40 18.94
CA VAL A 230 -42.67 -28.55 17.91
C VAL A 230 -43.68 -28.03 16.89
N LEU A 231 -44.61 -28.86 16.43
CA LEU A 231 -45.64 -28.45 15.46
C LEU A 231 -46.61 -27.42 16.05
N GLN A 232 -46.96 -27.54 17.33
CA GLN A 232 -47.75 -26.54 18.05
C GLN A 232 -47.03 -25.19 18.06
N GLU A 233 -45.75 -25.16 18.44
CA GLU A 233 -44.98 -23.91 18.42
C GLU A 233 -44.90 -23.29 17.02
N VAL A 234 -44.70 -24.09 15.97
CA VAL A 234 -44.64 -23.58 14.59
C VAL A 234 -45.99 -23.01 14.15
N LEU A 235 -47.10 -23.64 14.53
CA LEU A 235 -48.45 -23.17 14.22
C LEU A 235 -48.85 -21.92 15.01
N GLU A 236 -48.32 -21.73 16.22
CA GLU A 236 -48.51 -20.50 17.02
C GLU A 236 -47.72 -19.31 16.45
N ASP A 237 -46.59 -19.57 15.79
CA ASP A 237 -45.72 -18.56 15.19
C ASP A 237 -46.16 -18.11 13.76
N LEU A 238 -47.18 -18.74 13.17
CA LEU A 238 -47.73 -18.46 11.82
C LEU A 238 -48.88 -17.45 11.85
#